data_AF-A0A1I7S0B0-F1
#
_entry.id   AF-A0A1I7S0B0-F1
#
_cell.length_a   1.000
_cell.length_b   1.000
_cell.length_c   1.000
_cell.angle_alpha   90.00
_cell.angle_beta   90.00
_cell.angle_gamma   90.00
#
_symmetry.space_group_name_H-M   'P 1'
#
loop_
_entity.id
_entity.type
_entity.pdbx_description
1 polymer ?
#
loop_
_entity_poly.entity_id
_entity_poly.type
_entity_poly.pdbx_seq_one_letter_code
_entity_poly.pdbx_strand_id
1 'polypeptide(L)'
;MVGLMFLLCGGIYTLTAPLWGLIIDQWNCCYLLMFFGSSATVVSMLFVGPSPIFHMEKNLVVIGLSLSLFGVAAGALYIPTFQNCLNAVK
;
A
#
# COMPACT_ATOMS: atom_id res chain seq x y z
N MET A 1 7.90 4.89 19.88
CA MET A 1 7.95 3.77 18.89
C MET A 1 6.86 3.88 17.84
N VAL A 2 5.62 4.23 18.21
CA VAL A 2 4.50 4.40 17.27
C VAL A 2 4.81 5.42 16.15
N GLY A 3 5.47 6.55 16.47
CA GLY A 3 5.86 7.54 15.46
C GLY A 3 6.83 7.01 14.38
N LEU A 4 7.69 6.04 14.71
CA LEU A 4 8.64 5.45 13.77
C LEU A 4 7.94 4.48 12.81
N MET A 5 6.87 3.82 13.27
CA MET A 5 6.00 2.99 12.43
C MET A 5 5.22 3.84 11.41
N PHE A 6 4.67 4.98 11.85
CA PHE A 6 4.04 5.95 10.94
C PHE A 6 5.04 6.57 9.95
N LEU A 7 6.25 6.88 10.41
CA LEU A 7 7.33 7.39 9.55
C LEU A 7 7.73 6.36 8.49
N LEU A 8 7.84 5.08 8.85
CA LEU A 8 8.09 3.99 7.90
C LEU A 8 6.97 3.86 6.86
N CYS A 9 5.71 3.87 7.31
CA CYS A 9 4.56 3.80 6.42
C CYS A 9 4.55 4.97 5.41
N GLY A 10 4.70 6.20 5.91
CA GLY A 10 4.71 7.41 5.07
C GLY A 10 5.97 7.53 4.20
N GLY A 11 7.14 7.14 4.71
CA GLY A 11 8.40 7.18 3.99
C GLY A 11 8.42 6.19 2.83
N ILE A 12 7.93 4.97 3.06
CA ILE A 12 7.88 3.92 2.02
C ILE A 12 6.84 4.28 0.96
N TYR A 13 5.68 4.82 1.36
CA TYR A 13 4.72 5.40 0.44
C TYR A 13 5.35 6.49 -0.45
N THR A 14 6.13 7.39 0.15
CA THR A 14 6.79 8.49 -0.57
C THR A 14 7.85 7.97 -1.55
N LEU A 15 8.64 6.96 -1.15
CA LEU A 15 9.64 6.33 -2.01
C LEU A 15 9.01 5.54 -3.17
N THR A 16 7.86 4.89 -2.94
CA THR A 16 7.17 4.14 -3.98
C THR A 16 6.26 4.99 -4.87
N ALA A 17 5.93 6.21 -4.47
CA ALA A 17 5.14 7.13 -5.28
C ALA A 17 5.68 7.37 -6.71
N PRO A 18 6.97 7.71 -6.93
CA PRO A 18 7.50 7.88 -8.28
C PRO A 18 7.54 6.57 -9.08
N LEU A 19 7.80 5.43 -8.42
CA LEU A 19 7.82 4.12 -9.06
C LEU A 19 6.45 3.76 -9.65
N TRP A 20 5.38 3.90 -8.87
CA TRP A 20 4.03 3.65 -9.33
C TRP A 20 3.56 4.65 -10.39
N GLY A 21 3.97 5.92 -10.27
CA GLY A 21 3.69 6.94 -11.29
C GLY A 21 4.24 6.58 -12.68
N LEU A 22 5.49 6.11 -12.75
CA LEU A 22 6.10 5.64 -14.00
C LEU A 22 5.44 4.38 -14.55
N ILE A 23 5.06 3.44 -13.68
CA ILE A 23 4.38 2.20 -14.09
C ILE A 23 3.01 2.48 -14.71
N ILE A 24 2.24 3.42 -14.15
CA ILE A 24 0.92 3.78 -14.66
C ILE A 24 1.01 4.45 -16.04
N ASP A 25 2.01 5.31 -16.22
CA ASP A 25 2.26 6.00 -17.49
C ASP A 25 2.62 5.00 -18.61
N GLN A 26 3.37 3.95 -18.27
CA GLN A 26 3.77 2.89 -19.21
C GLN A 26 2.65 1.89 -19.54
N TRP A 27 1.84 1.48 -18.56
CA TRP A 27 0.89 0.39 -18.74
C TRP A 27 -0.55 0.81 -19.07
N ASN A 28 -0.94 2.08 -18.88
CA ASN A 28 -2.30 2.58 -19.17
C ASN A 28 -3.45 1.71 -18.58
N CYS A 29 -3.12 0.83 -17.64
CA CYS A 29 -4.00 -0.22 -17.13
C CYS A 29 -4.28 0.04 -15.65
N CYS A 30 -4.88 1.20 -15.36
CA CYS A 30 -5.18 1.67 -14.01
C CYS A 30 -6.01 0.64 -13.20
N TYR A 31 -6.96 -0.05 -13.83
CA TYR A 31 -7.84 -1.00 -13.15
C TYR A 31 -7.12 -2.24 -12.61
N LEU A 32 -6.16 -2.80 -13.35
CA LEU A 32 -5.37 -3.95 -12.88
C LEU A 32 -4.48 -3.56 -11.70
N LEU A 33 -3.89 -2.37 -11.75
CA LEU A 33 -3.06 -1.86 -10.66
C LEU A 33 -3.88 -1.63 -9.38
N MET A 34 -5.09 -1.07 -9.53
CA MET A 34 -6.03 -0.88 -8.41
C MET A 34 -6.46 -2.21 -7.79
N PHE A 35 -6.78 -3.22 -8.62
CA PHE A 35 -7.15 -4.54 -8.13
C PHE A 35 -6.00 -5.18 -7.34
N PHE A 36 -4.79 -5.13 -7.90
CA PHE A 36 -3.58 -5.64 -7.25
C PHE A 36 -3.28 -4.91 -5.94
N GLY A 37 -3.32 -3.58 -5.93
CA GLY A 37 -3.14 -2.75 -4.74
C GLY A 37 -4.17 -3.04 -3.65
N SER A 38 -5.43 -3.28 -4.03
CA SER A 38 -6.48 -3.63 -3.07
C SER A 38 -6.24 -5.01 -2.44
N SER A 39 -5.85 -6.00 -3.24
CA SER A 39 -5.56 -7.35 -2.76
C SER A 39 -4.36 -7.35 -1.80
N ALA A 40 -3.29 -6.61 -2.14
CA ALA A 40 -2.12 -6.44 -1.29
C ALA A 40 -2.46 -5.71 0.03
N THR A 41 -3.40 -4.77 -0.01
CA THR A 41 -3.90 -4.08 1.17
C THR A 41 -4.66 -5.02 2.11
N VAL A 42 -5.52 -5.88 1.56
CA VAL A 42 -6.24 -6.91 2.34
C VAL A 42 -5.26 -7.86 3.02
N VAL A 43 -4.24 -8.33 2.29
CA VAL A 43 -3.18 -9.19 2.87
C VAL A 43 -2.46 -8.46 4.00
N SER A 44 -2.06 -7.21 3.78
CA SER A 44 -1.34 -6.42 4.79
C SER A 44 -2.19 -6.19 6.06
N MET A 45 -3.47 -5.87 5.89
CA MET A 45 -4.42 -5.69 7.01
C MET A 45 -4.67 -6.99 7.78
N LEU A 46 -4.65 -8.15 7.12
CA LEU A 46 -4.74 -9.45 7.78
C LEU A 46 -3.53 -9.72 8.70
N PHE A 47 -2.33 -9.27 8.31
CA PHE A 47 -1.12 -9.41 9.13
C PHE A 47 -1.01 -8.34 10.24
N VAL A 48 -1.52 -7.12 10.02
CA VAL A 48 -1.57 -6.08 11.05
C VAL A 48 -2.63 -6.38 12.12
N GLY A 49 -3.78 -6.90 11.69
CA GLY A 49 -4.88 -7.24 12.57
C GLY A 49 -4.46 -8.34 13.55
N PRO A 50 -4.86 -8.27 14.83
CA PRO A 50 -4.65 -9.37 15.77
C PRO A 50 -5.52 -10.53 15.31
N SER A 51 -5.02 -11.37 14.40
CA SER A 51 -5.79 -12.51 13.94
C SER A 51 -5.94 -13.46 15.13
N PRO A 52 -7.16 -13.77 15.60
CA PRO A 52 -7.38 -14.82 16.60
C PRO A 52 -7.04 -16.23 16.04
N ILE A 53 -6.56 -16.29 14.78
CA ILE A 53 -6.21 -17.49 14.02
C ILE A 53 -4.72 -17.86 14.23
N PHE A 54 -3.85 -16.87 14.45
CA PHE A 54 -2.42 -17.06 14.76
C PHE A 54 -2.09 -16.50 16.14
N HIS A 55 -1.93 -17.38 17.13
CA HIS A 55 -1.46 -17.08 18.50
C HIS A 55 0.02 -16.62 18.57
N MET A 56 0.53 -15.91 17.54
CA MET A 56 1.89 -15.40 17.59
C MET A 56 1.99 -14.14 18.46
N GLU A 57 3.00 -14.10 19.33
CA GLU A 57 3.37 -12.89 20.07
C GLU A 57 3.48 -11.70 19.11
N LYS A 58 2.88 -10.57 19.48
CA LYS A 58 2.92 -9.33 18.69
C LYS A 58 4.36 -8.83 18.58
N ASN A 59 5.10 -9.33 17.60
CA ASN A 59 6.45 -8.89 17.34
C ASN A 59 6.40 -7.60 16.53
N LEU A 60 6.97 -6.52 17.08
CA LEU A 60 6.97 -5.19 16.48
C LEU A 60 7.54 -5.17 15.05
N VAL A 61 8.45 -6.10 14.75
CA VAL A 61 9.04 -6.26 13.42
C VAL A 61 8.01 -6.72 12.38
N VAL A 62 7.11 -7.65 12.75
CA VAL A 62 6.07 -8.16 11.86
C VAL A 62 5.05 -7.07 11.53
N ILE A 63 4.67 -6.27 12.53
CA ILE A 63 3.80 -5.11 12.35
C ILE A 63 4.47 -4.07 11.45
N GLY A 64 5.76 -3.80 11.65
CA GLY A 64 6.54 -2.89 10.81
C GLY A 64 6.61 -3.34 9.35
N LEU A 65 6.85 -4.63 9.10
CA LEU A 65 6.85 -5.22 7.75
C LEU A 65 5.46 -5.20 7.08
N SER A 66 4.41 -5.32 7.88
CA SER A 66 3.04 -5.28 7.38
C SER A 66 2.62 -3.83 7.05
N LEU A 67 3.05 -2.87 7.86
CA LEU A 67 2.84 -1.43 7.60
C LEU A 67 3.64 -0.93 6.40
N SER A 68 4.86 -1.44 6.18
CA SER A 68 5.64 -1.10 4.99
C SER A 68 4.97 -1.62 3.73
N LEU A 69 4.53 -2.89 3.73
CA LEU A 69 3.79 -3.47 2.61
C LEU A 69 2.48 -2.73 2.35
N PHE A 70 1.77 -2.34 3.41
CA PHE A 70 0.57 -1.51 3.32
C PHE A 70 0.87 -0.14 2.69
N GLY A 71 1.98 0.51 3.06
CA GLY A 71 2.40 1.79 2.46
C GLY A 71 2.64 1.69 0.95
N VAL A 72 3.27 0.60 0.50
CA VAL A 72 3.46 0.31 -0.94
C VAL A 72 2.13 0.06 -1.65
N ALA A 73 1.26 -0.75 -1.05
CA ALA A 73 -0.05 -1.08 -1.59
C ALA A 73 -0.97 0.15 -1.69
N ALA A 74 -0.93 1.04 -0.70
CA ALA A 74 -1.63 2.31 -0.71
C ALA A 74 -1.16 3.23 -1.85
N GLY A 75 0.15 3.29 -2.10
CA GLY A 75 0.73 3.98 -3.26
C GLY A 75 0.19 3.47 -4.58
N ALA A 76 0.14 2.14 -4.73
CA ALA A 76 -0.40 1.47 -5.92
C ALA A 76 -1.91 1.72 -6.11
N LEU A 77 -2.66 2.08 -5.07
CA LEU A 77 -4.10 2.29 -5.14
C LEU A 77 -4.47 3.77 -5.34
N TYR A 78 -3.81 4.69 -4.64
CA TYR A 78 -4.14 6.12 -4.72
C TYR A 78 -3.74 6.75 -6.06
N ILE A 79 -2.53 6.48 -6.55
CA ILE A 79 -2.00 7.11 -7.77
C ILE A 79 -2.86 6.79 -9.02
N PRO A 80 -3.24 5.53 -9.31
CA PRO A 80 -4.09 5.26 -10.48
C PRO A 80 -5.52 5.77 -10.28
N THR A 81 -6.00 5.87 -9.04
CA THR A 81 -7.33 6.45 -8.75
C THR A 81 -7.36 7.93 -9.12
N PHE A 82 -6.33 8.69 -8.72
CA PHE A 82 -6.22 10.10 -9.12
C PHE A 82 -6.11 10.26 -10.63
N GLN A 83 -5.34 9.41 -11.30
CA GLN A 83 -5.20 9.44 -12.76
C GLN A 83 -6.52 9.12 -13.48
N ASN A 84 -7.27 8.12 -13.01
CA ASN A 84 -8.59 7.79 -13.53
C ASN A 84 -9.59 8.94 -13.34
N CYS A 85 -9.59 9.58 -12.17
CA CYS A 85 -10.42 10.76 -11.93
C CYS A 85 -10.06 11.88 -12.90
N LEU A 86 -8.76 12.19 -13.08
CA LEU A 86 -8.30 13.22 -14.03
C LEU A 86 -8.65 12.90 -15.48
N ASN A 87 -8.64 11.63 -15.87
CA ASN A 87 -9.02 11.21 -17.22
C ASN A 87 -10.53 11.27 -17.44
N ALA A 88 -11.35 11.10 -16.39
CA ALA A 88 -12.80 11.18 -16.49
C ALA A 88 -13.33 12.62 -16.65
N VAL A 89 -12.57 13.64 -16.26
CA VAL A 89 -12.90 15.07 -16.45
C VAL A 89 -12.23 15.72 -17.66
N LYS A 90 -11.40 14.97 -18.40
CA LYS A 90 -10.84 15.41 -19.69
C LYS A 90 -11.81 15.10 -20.83
#